data_AF-A0A2D8QHV8-F1
#
_entry.id   AF-A0A2D8QHV8-F1
#
_cell.length_a   1.000
_cell.length_b   1.000
_cell.length_c   1.000
_cell.angle_alpha   90.00
_cell.angle_beta   90.00
_cell.angle_gamma   90.00
#
_symmetry.space_group_name_H-M   'P 1'
#
loop_
_entity.id
_entity.type
_entity.pdbx_description
1 polymer ?
#
loop_
_entity_poly.entity_id
_entity_poly.type
_entity_poly.pdbx_seq_one_letter_code
_entity_poly.pdbx_strand_id
1 'polypeptide(L)'
;AGNVSKRFAAGGFHFARHGGTCPRWRVHDAFATPGQTLVQPVEMPDGTIYLTVSRTVDTLPVPHPGTPRRLAISLGCEIGHAPRVVYGDGLDLASPAAVTPIGATCRLCERPNCTARAFPPMTRPLVIDGSRKNLSAFEFG
;
A
#
# COMPACT_ATOMS: atom_id res chain seq x y z
N ALA A 1 -3.96 2.58 -12.90
CA ALA A 1 -5.22 3.23 -12.47
C ALA A 1 -5.53 3.05 -10.98
N GLY A 2 -5.11 1.97 -10.30
CA GLY A 2 -5.26 1.85 -8.84
C GLY A 2 -6.69 1.59 -8.34
N ASN A 3 -7.64 1.34 -9.24
CA ASN A 3 -9.02 1.03 -8.90
C ASN A 3 -9.11 -0.33 -8.21
N VAL A 4 -9.67 -0.35 -6.99
CA VAL A 4 -9.87 -1.58 -6.21
C VAL A 4 -11.30 -2.06 -6.40
N SER A 5 -11.46 -3.18 -7.12
CA SER A 5 -12.75 -3.77 -7.48
C SER A 5 -13.29 -4.78 -6.47
N LYS A 6 -12.44 -5.36 -5.63
CA LYS A 6 -12.81 -6.39 -4.64
C LYS A 6 -12.07 -6.16 -3.33
N ARG A 7 -12.77 -6.40 -2.22
CA ARG A 7 -12.23 -6.33 -0.84
C ARG A 7 -12.86 -7.45 -0.03
N PHE A 8 -12.00 -8.20 0.66
CA PHE A 8 -12.41 -9.24 1.58
C PHE A 8 -11.55 -9.08 2.83
N ALA A 9 -12.16 -9.21 4.01
CA ALA A 9 -11.46 -9.17 5.28
C ALA A 9 -12.16 -10.11 6.26
N ALA A 10 -11.38 -10.93 6.95
CA ALA A 10 -11.89 -11.80 8.01
C ALA A 10 -12.09 -11.05 9.35
N GLY A 11 -11.51 -9.86 9.50
CA GLY A 11 -11.58 -9.04 10.71
C GLY A 11 -11.35 -7.55 10.41
N GLY A 12 -10.95 -6.80 11.44
CA GLY A 12 -10.62 -5.37 11.32
C GLY A 12 -9.34 -5.16 10.49
N PHE A 13 -9.50 -4.76 9.23
CA PHE A 13 -8.39 -4.38 8.36
C PHE A 13 -8.61 -2.96 7.84
N HIS A 14 -7.58 -2.12 7.86
CA HIS A 14 -7.71 -0.70 7.50
C HIS A 14 -8.22 -0.45 6.08
N PHE A 15 -8.07 -1.42 5.18
CA PHE A 15 -8.58 -1.33 3.80
C PHE A 15 -9.85 -2.16 3.56
N ALA A 16 -10.47 -2.69 4.61
CA ALA A 16 -11.65 -3.55 4.50
C ALA A 16 -12.83 -2.86 3.80
N ARG A 17 -12.99 -1.55 3.98
CA ARG A 17 -14.08 -0.75 3.39
C ARG A 17 -13.59 0.29 2.38
N HIS A 18 -12.60 1.09 2.77
CA HIS A 18 -12.08 2.20 1.96
C HIS A 18 -10.54 2.25 2.00
N GLY A 19 -9.92 2.98 1.08
CA GLY A 19 -8.47 3.11 1.01
C GLY A 19 -7.79 2.05 0.16
N GLY A 20 -6.47 1.89 0.37
CA GLY A 20 -5.58 1.05 -0.42
C GLY A 20 -4.93 1.78 -1.60
N THR A 21 -5.00 3.11 -1.64
CA THR A 21 -4.49 3.93 -2.75
C THR A 21 -3.13 4.57 -2.46
N CYS A 22 -2.47 4.20 -1.36
CA CYS A 22 -1.14 4.68 -1.07
C CYS A 22 -0.13 4.11 -2.09
N PRO A 23 0.61 4.94 -2.83
CA PRO A 23 1.56 4.47 -3.83
C PRO A 23 2.79 3.77 -3.21
N ARG A 24 3.02 3.90 -1.90
CA ARG A 24 4.07 3.16 -1.17
C ARG A 24 3.70 1.69 -0.92
N TRP A 25 2.45 1.31 -1.14
CA TRP A 25 2.01 -0.07 -1.03
C TRP A 25 2.28 -0.80 -2.34
N ARG A 26 3.14 -1.83 -2.30
CA ARG A 26 3.70 -2.51 -3.48
C ARG A 26 2.70 -3.29 -4.33
N VAL A 27 1.42 -3.37 -3.94
CA VAL A 27 0.38 -3.90 -4.84
C VAL A 27 0.32 -3.11 -6.15
N HIS A 28 0.60 -1.81 -6.10
CA HIS A 28 0.61 -0.95 -7.28
C HIS A 28 1.82 -1.21 -8.17
N ASP A 29 2.93 -1.68 -7.60
CA ASP A 29 4.15 -2.04 -8.33
C ASP A 29 4.05 -3.38 -9.05
N ALA A 30 3.10 -4.25 -8.65
CA ALA A 30 2.94 -5.59 -9.23
C ALA A 30 2.74 -5.55 -10.76
N PHE A 31 2.17 -4.48 -11.30
CA PHE A 31 1.99 -4.30 -12.75
C PHE A 31 3.30 -4.04 -13.50
N ALA A 32 4.33 -3.51 -12.85
CA ALA A 32 5.64 -3.29 -13.45
C ALA A 32 6.43 -4.60 -13.63
N THR A 33 6.14 -5.60 -12.78
CA THR A 33 6.77 -6.93 -12.81
C THR A 33 5.70 -8.03 -12.86
N PRO A 34 4.99 -8.21 -13.99
CA PRO A 34 3.88 -9.15 -14.06
C PRO A 34 4.30 -10.59 -13.72
N GLY A 35 3.49 -11.24 -12.89
CA GLY A 35 3.75 -12.61 -12.43
C GLY A 35 4.82 -12.72 -11.34
N GLN A 36 5.51 -11.64 -10.96
CA GLN A 36 6.38 -11.67 -9.79
C GLN A 36 5.56 -11.55 -8.50
N THR A 37 5.88 -12.38 -7.50
CA THR A 37 5.33 -12.23 -6.16
C THR A 37 6.11 -11.16 -5.40
N LEU A 38 5.42 -10.11 -4.94
CA LEU A 38 5.99 -9.02 -4.16
C LEU A 38 5.57 -9.17 -2.70
N VAL A 39 6.55 -9.31 -1.81
CA VAL A 39 6.34 -9.36 -0.36
C VAL A 39 6.69 -7.99 0.24
N GLN A 40 5.87 -7.51 1.16
CA GLN A 40 6.09 -6.23 1.85
C GLN A 40 5.44 -6.21 3.23
N PRO A 41 6.25 -6.10 4.31
CA PRO A 41 5.77 -5.63 5.61
C PRO A 41 5.41 -4.15 5.53
N VAL A 42 4.22 -3.79 6.01
CA VAL A 42 3.71 -2.42 5.98
C VAL A 42 3.17 -1.99 7.33
N GLU A 43 3.44 -0.75 7.71
CA GLU A 43 2.96 -0.16 8.97
C GLU A 43 1.89 0.89 8.67
N MET A 44 0.74 0.77 9.33
CA MET A 44 -0.36 1.72 9.27
C MET A 44 -0.11 2.92 10.21
N PRO A 45 -0.76 4.08 10.00
CA PRO A 45 -0.51 5.26 10.82
C PRO A 45 -0.78 5.10 12.32
N ASP A 46 -1.56 4.09 12.71
CA ASP A 46 -1.83 3.71 14.11
C ASP A 46 -0.76 2.75 14.69
N GLY A 47 0.25 2.39 13.92
CA GLY A 47 1.33 1.48 14.31
C GLY A 47 1.06 0.01 14.00
N THR A 48 -0.14 -0.34 13.52
CA THR A 48 -0.44 -1.74 13.20
C THR A 48 0.37 -2.21 11.99
N ILE A 49 1.07 -3.34 12.12
CA ILE A 49 1.94 -3.89 11.07
C ILE A 49 1.28 -5.11 10.42
N TYR A 50 1.29 -5.12 9.09
CA TYR A 50 0.79 -6.21 8.28
C TYR A 50 1.88 -6.75 7.36
N LEU A 51 1.94 -8.07 7.20
CA LEU A 51 2.61 -8.67 6.05
C LEU A 51 1.67 -8.62 4.86
N THR A 52 2.12 -8.10 3.72
CA THR A 52 1.36 -8.10 2.46
C THR A 52 2.10 -8.84 1.36
N VAL A 53 1.36 -9.58 0.55
CA VAL A 53 1.86 -10.36 -0.59
C VAL A 53 1.02 -10.01 -1.80
N SER A 54 1.66 -9.52 -2.85
CA SER A 54 0.97 -9.00 -4.04
C SER A 54 1.49 -9.64 -5.32
N ARG A 55 0.60 -9.93 -6.28
CA ARG A 55 0.95 -10.51 -7.58
C ARG A 55 -0.12 -10.17 -8.62
N THR A 56 0.28 -10.06 -9.88
CA THR A 56 -0.69 -9.94 -10.98
C THR A 56 -1.26 -11.29 -11.39
N VAL A 57 -2.54 -11.29 -11.77
CA VAL A 57 -3.23 -12.39 -12.42
C VAL A 57 -3.84 -11.91 -13.72
N ASP A 58 -3.72 -12.73 -14.75
CA ASP A 58 -4.38 -12.49 -16.04
C ASP A 58 -5.80 -13.05 -15.98
N THR A 59 -6.76 -12.32 -16.53
CA THR A 59 -8.12 -12.84 -16.71
C THR A 59 -8.17 -13.80 -17.89
N LEU A 60 -9.33 -14.42 -18.10
CA LEU A 60 -9.57 -15.29 -19.25
C LEU A 60 -9.11 -14.63 -20.56
N PRO A 61 -8.54 -15.42 -21.49
CA PRO A 61 -8.22 -14.95 -22.84
C PRO A 61 -9.45 -14.35 -23.51
N VAL A 62 -9.25 -13.26 -24.24
CA VAL A 62 -10.33 -12.59 -24.98
C VAL A 62 -10.03 -12.74 -26.48
N PRO A 63 -11.02 -13.13 -27.31
CA PRO A 63 -10.82 -13.20 -28.76
C PRO A 63 -10.43 -11.84 -29.33
N HIS A 64 -9.62 -11.84 -30.39
CA HIS A 64 -9.28 -10.61 -31.11
C HIS A 64 -10.55 -9.91 -31.62
N PRO A 65 -10.70 -8.57 -31.43
CA PRO A 65 -9.69 -7.59 -31.01
C PRO A 65 -9.66 -7.26 -29.50
N GLY A 66 -10.28 -8.07 -28.64
CA GLY A 66 -10.35 -7.80 -27.21
C GLY A 66 -8.99 -7.77 -26.52
N THR A 67 -8.82 -6.86 -25.55
CA THR A 67 -7.61 -6.79 -24.72
C THR A 67 -7.85 -7.55 -23.40
N PRO A 68 -7.04 -8.57 -23.07
CA PRO A 68 -7.17 -9.28 -21.81
C PRO A 68 -6.91 -8.33 -20.63
N ARG A 69 -7.67 -8.50 -19.55
CA ARG A 69 -7.53 -7.66 -18.36
C ARG A 69 -6.49 -8.30 -17.44
N ARG A 70 -5.58 -7.47 -16.92
CA ARG A 70 -4.67 -7.86 -15.85
C ARG A 70 -5.13 -7.22 -14.55
N LEU A 71 -5.18 -8.01 -13.49
CA LEU A 71 -5.53 -7.56 -12.15
C LEU A 71 -4.32 -7.77 -11.24
N ALA A 72 -4.18 -6.95 -10.20
CA ALA A 72 -3.29 -7.24 -9.09
C ALA A 72 -4.12 -7.72 -7.91
N ILE A 73 -3.68 -8.79 -7.27
CA ILE A 73 -4.24 -9.29 -6.02
C ILE A 73 -3.21 -9.01 -4.93
N SER A 74 -3.67 -8.51 -3.79
CA SER A 74 -2.87 -8.43 -2.57
C SER A 74 -3.60 -9.16 -1.46
N LEU A 75 -2.87 -10.00 -0.74
CA LEU A 75 -3.29 -10.67 0.47
C LEU A 75 -2.47 -10.12 1.63
N GLY A 76 -3.04 -10.07 2.83
CA GLY A 76 -2.29 -9.66 4.00
C GLY A 76 -2.85 -10.22 5.30
N CYS A 77 -1.99 -10.23 6.30
CA CYS A 77 -2.30 -10.63 7.68
C CYS A 77 -1.48 -9.78 8.64
N GLU A 78 -1.91 -9.70 9.90
CA GLU A 78 -1.10 -9.07 10.94
C GLU A 78 0.28 -9.72 11.03
N ILE A 79 1.30 -8.92 11.33
CA ILE A 79 2.70 -9.35 11.28
C ILE A 79 2.98 -10.54 12.20
N GLY A 80 2.24 -10.68 13.31
CA GLY A 80 2.35 -11.83 14.22
C GLY A 80 1.98 -13.17 13.59
N HIS A 81 1.29 -13.17 12.43
CA HIS A 81 1.00 -14.37 11.65
C HIS A 81 2.01 -14.64 10.54
N ALA A 82 2.97 -13.74 10.28
CA ALA A 82 3.98 -13.92 9.25
C ALA A 82 4.77 -15.24 9.37
N PRO A 83 5.16 -15.73 10.57
CA PRO A 83 5.86 -17.02 10.69
C PRO A 83 5.05 -18.25 10.25
N ARG A 84 3.75 -18.09 9.98
CA ARG A 84 2.85 -19.18 9.57
C ARG A 84 2.63 -19.24 8.06
N VAL A 85 3.27 -18.35 7.31
CA VAL A 85 3.17 -18.29 5.85
C VAL A 85 4.55 -18.28 5.24
N VAL A 86 4.77 -19.03 4.16
CA VAL A 86 6.08 -19.15 3.48
C VAL A 86 6.67 -17.80 3.07
N TYR A 87 5.81 -16.80 2.82
CA TYR A 87 6.25 -15.45 2.46
C TYR A 87 6.77 -14.63 3.65
N GLY A 88 6.65 -15.13 4.88
CA GLY A 88 7.28 -14.56 6.06
C GLY A 88 8.72 -15.02 6.26
N ASP A 89 9.16 -16.06 5.56
CA ASP A 89 10.48 -16.67 5.74
C ASP A 89 11.60 -15.69 5.37
N GLY A 90 12.64 -15.62 6.20
CA GLY A 90 13.82 -14.79 5.97
C GLY A 90 13.58 -13.28 6.11
N LEU A 91 12.38 -12.85 6.48
CA LEU A 91 12.13 -11.44 6.79
C LEU A 91 12.68 -11.09 8.17
N ASP A 92 13.50 -10.05 8.23
CA ASP A 92 13.89 -9.43 9.50
C ASP A 92 12.75 -8.55 10.02
N LEU A 93 11.78 -9.20 10.66
CA LEU A 93 10.60 -8.53 11.22
C LEU A 93 10.91 -7.69 12.46
N ALA A 94 12.11 -7.83 13.03
CA ALA A 94 12.56 -7.03 14.17
C ALA A 94 13.17 -5.69 13.72
N SER A 95 13.65 -5.61 12.47
CA SER A 95 14.23 -4.39 11.91
C SER A 95 13.15 -3.40 11.43
N PRO A 96 13.10 -2.18 11.99
CA PRO A 96 12.19 -1.14 11.51
C PRO A 96 12.41 -0.78 10.04
N ALA A 97 13.64 -0.97 9.52
CA ALA A 97 13.96 -0.69 8.13
C ALA A 97 13.29 -1.66 7.14
N ALA A 98 12.90 -2.85 7.60
CA ALA A 98 12.19 -3.83 6.79
C ALA A 98 10.69 -3.50 6.63
N VAL A 99 10.15 -2.58 7.45
CA VAL A 99 8.74 -2.23 7.46
C VAL A 99 8.51 -0.91 6.75
N THR A 100 7.67 -0.92 5.72
CA THR A 100 7.36 0.30 4.96
C THR A 100 6.22 1.07 5.63
N PRO A 101 6.42 2.33 6.06
CA PRO A 101 5.32 3.14 6.55
C PRO A 101 4.40 3.53 5.38
N ILE A 102 3.14 3.14 5.46
CA ILE A 102 2.09 3.47 4.48
C ILE A 102 0.92 4.19 5.15
N GLY A 103 -0.08 4.55 4.35
CA GLY A 103 -1.37 5.05 4.84
C GLY A 103 -2.52 4.50 4.00
N ALA A 104 -3.76 4.79 4.38
CA ALA A 104 -4.93 4.33 3.62
C ALA A 104 -5.15 5.11 2.32
N THR A 105 -4.98 6.42 2.38
CA THR A 105 -5.04 7.37 1.26
C THR A 105 -4.35 8.66 1.68
N CYS A 106 -3.79 9.43 0.74
CA CYS A 106 -3.08 10.68 1.07
C CYS A 106 -3.96 11.66 1.87
N ARG A 107 -5.27 11.73 1.56
CA ARG A 107 -6.21 12.65 2.24
C ARG A 107 -6.50 12.29 3.70
N LEU A 108 -6.20 11.06 4.13
CA LEU A 108 -6.41 10.59 5.51
C LEU A 108 -5.09 10.22 6.20
N CYS A 109 -3.96 10.30 5.49
CA CYS A 109 -2.67 9.91 6.02
C CYS A 109 -2.03 11.10 6.71
N GLU A 110 -1.72 10.97 8.00
CA GLU A 110 -1.10 12.02 8.81
C GLU A 110 0.42 11.90 8.91
N ARG A 111 1.05 10.94 8.21
CA ARG A 111 2.51 10.78 8.24
C ARG A 111 3.20 12.02 7.64
N PRO A 112 4.02 12.76 8.40
CA PRO A 112 4.76 13.91 7.88
C PRO A 112 5.85 13.45 6.92
N ASN A 113 6.43 14.39 6.15
CA ASN A 113 7.62 14.15 5.32
C ASN A 113 7.52 12.98 4.31
N CYS A 114 6.30 12.61 3.89
CA CYS A 114 6.09 11.56 2.90
C CYS A 114 6.39 12.09 1.48
N THR A 115 7.49 11.61 0.88
CA THR A 115 7.92 11.99 -0.48
C THR A 115 6.96 11.54 -1.58
N ALA A 116 6.17 10.49 -1.32
CA ALA A 116 5.18 9.95 -2.26
C ALA A 116 3.76 10.55 -2.08
N ARG A 117 3.62 11.63 -1.30
CA ARG A 117 2.32 12.25 -1.02
C ARG A 117 1.79 13.01 -2.23
N ALA A 118 0.60 12.62 -2.70
CA ALA A 118 -0.06 13.23 -3.85
C ALA A 118 -1.11 14.30 -3.47
N PHE A 119 -1.65 14.25 -2.25
CA PHE A 119 -2.68 15.19 -1.78
C PHE A 119 -2.44 15.58 -0.32
N PRO A 120 -2.84 16.80 0.09
CA PRO A 120 -2.80 17.21 1.48
C PRO A 120 -3.82 16.40 2.31
N PRO A 121 -3.53 16.13 3.59
CA PRO A 121 -4.51 15.53 4.50
C PRO A 121 -5.68 16.50 4.72
N MET A 122 -6.90 15.96 4.82
CA MET A 122 -8.10 16.74 5.14
C MET A 122 -8.26 16.98 6.64
N THR A 123 -7.52 16.25 7.47
CA THR A 123 -7.62 16.28 8.93
C THR A 123 -6.71 17.32 9.59
N ARG A 124 -5.84 17.98 8.82
CA ARG A 124 -4.85 18.94 9.30
C ARG A 124 -4.80 20.18 8.40
N PRO A 125 -4.56 21.38 8.96
CA PRO A 125 -4.38 22.57 8.14
C PRO A 125 -3.06 22.49 7.38
N LEU A 126 -3.05 23.03 6.16
CA LEU A 126 -1.85 23.15 5.35
C LEU A 126 -0.96 24.26 5.90
N VAL A 127 0.34 23.98 5.96
CA VAL A 127 1.38 24.96 6.28
C VAL A 127 2.03 25.38 4.97
N ILE A 128 1.97 26.67 4.65
CA ILE A 128 2.58 27.25 3.46
C ILE A 128 3.63 28.25 3.90
N ASP A 129 4.91 27.92 3.66
CA ASP A 129 6.05 28.79 3.91
C ASP A 129 6.89 28.92 2.64
N GLY A 130 6.90 30.10 2.04
CA GLY A 130 7.62 30.37 0.79
C GLY A 130 9.15 30.35 0.93
N SER A 131 9.68 30.34 2.16
CA SER A 131 11.12 30.31 2.43
C SER A 131 11.66 28.89 2.64
N ARG A 132 10.79 27.88 2.77
CA ARG A 132 11.17 26.50 3.10
C ARG A 132 10.87 25.55 1.94
N LYS A 133 11.78 24.62 1.69
CA LYS A 133 11.55 23.43 0.84
C LYS A 133 11.55 22.19 1.71
N ASN A 134 10.50 21.37 1.60
CA ASN A 134 10.37 20.13 2.34
C ASN A 134 10.45 18.90 1.43
N LEU A 135 10.70 17.74 2.05
CA LEU A 135 10.71 16.44 1.37
C LEU A 135 9.33 16.03 0.85
N SER A 136 8.26 16.39 1.55
CA SER A 136 6.89 16.20 1.08
C SER A 136 6.41 17.44 0.33
N ALA A 137 5.62 17.24 -0.72
CA ALA A 137 4.97 18.34 -1.44
C ALA A 137 3.95 19.11 -0.57
N PHE A 138 3.49 18.53 0.54
CA PHE A 138 2.52 19.15 1.45
C PHE A 138 3.01 19.06 2.89
N GLU A 139 3.27 20.20 3.52
CA GLU A 139 3.49 20.36 4.96
C GLU A 139 2.15 20.69 5.64
N PHE A 140 1.91 20.14 6.83
CA PHE A 140 0.66 20.30 7.58
C PHE A 140 0.93 20.08 9.08
N GLY A 141 0.12 20.70 9.94
CA GLY A 141 0.31 20.67 11.40
C GLY A 141 -0.94 21.09 12.17
#